data_AF-A0A7K1CVV4-F1
#
_entry.id   AF-A0A7K1CVV4-F1
#
_cell.length_a   1.000
_cell.length_b   1.000
_cell.length_c   1.000
_cell.angle_alpha   90.00
_cell.angle_beta   90.00
_cell.angle_gamma   90.00
#
_symmetry.space_group_name_H-M   'P 1'
#
loop_
_entity.id
_entity.type
_entity.pdbx_description
1 polymer ?
#
loop_
_entity_poly.entity_id
_entity_poly.type
_entity_poly.pdbx_seq_one_letter_code
_entity_poly.pdbx_strand_id
1 'polypeptide(L)' 'MSSVELFYQIDAIIGEGAYWDWRTNELLMVDITGGRVIKLSPSGDLIKEYQLGNKVGAVIGVENSSD' A
#
# COMPACT_ATOMS: atom_id res chain seq x y z
N MET A 1 17.52 11.19 -22.15
CA MET A 1 16.14 10.66 -22.32
C MET A 1 15.76 9.99 -21.02
N SER A 2 14.69 10.44 -20.36
CA SER A 2 14.14 9.73 -19.20
C SER A 2 13.17 8.65 -19.68
N SER A 3 13.35 7.41 -19.22
CA SER A 3 12.41 6.31 -19.43
C SER A 3 11.44 6.23 -18.27
N VAL A 4 10.19 5.86 -18.56
CA VAL A 4 9.22 5.45 -17.54
C VAL A 4 9.18 3.93 -17.55
N GLU A 5 9.25 3.33 -16.37
CA GLU A 5 9.20 1.89 -16.18
C GLU A 5 8.09 1.53 -15.19
N LEU A 6 7.44 0.40 -15.44
CA LEU A 6 6.50 -0.17 -14.49
C LEU A 6 7.30 -0.77 -13.34
N PHE A 7 7.20 -0.15 -12.17
CA PHE A 7 7.88 -0.62 -10.98
C PHE A 7 7.24 -1.91 -10.42
N TYR A 8 5.91 -1.96 -10.37
CA TYR A 8 5.19 -3.14 -9.90
C TYR A 8 3.75 -3.20 -10.44
N GLN A 9 3.27 -4.40 -10.76
CA GLN A 9 1.89 -4.65 -11.14
C GLN A 9 1.14 -5.24 -9.93
N ILE A 10 0.13 -4.52 -9.46
CA ILE A 10 -0.83 -5.03 -8.48
C ILE A 10 -2.14 -5.35 -9.16
N ASP A 11 -2.67 -6.53 -8.88
CA ASP A 11 -3.99 -6.96 -9.34
C ASP A 11 -5.11 -6.38 -8.44
N ALA A 12 -5.09 -5.07 -8.22
CA ALA A 12 -6.13 -4.36 -7.49
C ALA A 12 -7.26 -3.96 -8.43
N ILE A 13 -8.49 -3.97 -7.91
CA ILE A 13 -9.65 -3.48 -8.65
C ILE A 13 -9.60 -1.96 -8.73
N ILE A 14 -9.42 -1.29 -7.58
CA ILE A 14 -9.19 0.16 -7.49
C ILE A 14 -8.08 0.41 -6.49
N GLY A 15 -6.84 0.47 -6.98
CA GLY A 15 -5.66 0.82 -6.19
C GLY A 15 -5.61 2.31 -5.88
N GLU A 16 -5.52 2.67 -4.61
CA GLU A 16 -5.52 4.06 -4.14
C GLU A 16 -4.70 4.24 -2.85
N GLY A 17 -4.50 5.50 -2.45
CA GLY A 17 -3.97 5.82 -1.11
C GLY A 17 -2.55 5.31 -0.87
N ALA A 18 -1.69 5.38 -1.89
CA ALA A 18 -0.28 5.01 -1.77
C ALA A 18 0.41 5.85 -0.68
N TYR A 19 0.93 5.17 0.33
CA TYR A 19 1.62 5.75 1.47
C TYR A 19 2.96 5.04 1.66
N TRP A 20 4.05 5.81 1.56
CA TRP A 20 5.38 5.31 1.85
C TRP A 20 5.73 5.55 3.32
N ASP A 21 5.91 4.46 4.08
CA ASP A 21 6.48 4.54 5.42
C ASP A 21 8.01 4.51 5.33
N TRP A 22 8.63 5.68 5.43
CA TRP A 22 10.09 5.82 5.39
C TRP A 22 10.79 5.20 6.60
N ARG A 23 10.08 4.96 7.70
CA ARG A 23 10.67 4.42 8.94
C ARG A 23 10.96 2.93 8.80
N THR A 24 10.06 2.22 8.13
CA THR A 24 10.18 0.78 7.88
C THR A 24 10.59 0.46 6.44
N ASN A 25 10.62 1.46 5.56
CA ASN A 25 10.98 1.34 4.15
C ASN A 25 9.97 0.47 3.39
N GLU A 26 8.68 0.78 3.53
CA GLU A 26 7.58 -0.05 3.03
C GLU A 26 6.49 0.81 2.37
N LEU A 27 5.88 0.28 1.31
CA LEU A 27 4.74 0.90 0.64
C LEU A 27 3.44 0.27 1.16
N LEU A 28 2.51 1.09 1.62
CA LEU A 28 1.14 0.69 1.92
C LEU A 28 0.19 1.29 0.88
N MET A 29 -0.83 0.54 0.50
CA MET A 29 -1.91 1.04 -0.37
C MET A 29 -3.21 0.28 -0.10
N VAL A 30 -4.32 0.82 -0.59
CA VAL A 30 -5.64 0.18 -0.48
C VAL A 30 -6.11 -0.30 -1.85
N ASP A 31 -6.78 -1.44 -1.87
CA ASP A 31 -7.67 -1.82 -2.97
C ASP A 31 -9.10 -1.54 -2.51
N ILE A 32 -9.65 -0.39 -2.92
CA ILE A 32 -10.87 0.17 -2.33
C ILE A 32 -12.02 -0.83 -2.45
N THR A 33 -12.32 -1.29 -3.66
CA THR A 33 -13.43 -2.19 -3.93
C THR A 33 -13.06 -3.66 -3.76
N GLY A 34 -11.78 -4.03 -3.87
CA GLY A 34 -11.30 -5.36 -3.49
C GLY A 34 -11.27 -5.59 -1.97
N GLY A 35 -11.40 -4.53 -1.18
CA GLY A 35 -11.64 -4.61 0.25
C GLY A 35 -10.43 -5.08 1.06
N ARG A 36 -9.22 -4.66 0.65
CA ARG A 36 -7.96 -5.07 1.28
C ARG A 36 -6.94 -3.94 1.38
N VAL A 37 -6.03 -4.10 2.33
CA VAL A 37 -4.82 -3.27 2.46
C VAL A 37 -3.62 -4.10 2.04
N ILE A 38 -2.76 -3.54 1.20
CA ILE A 38 -1.58 -4.20 0.64
C ILE A 38 -0.34 -3.49 1.17
N LYS A 39 0.65 -4.28 1.60
CA LYS A 39 1.94 -3.83 2.10
C LYS A 39 3.06 -4.48 1.29
N LEU A 40 3.94 -3.65 0.74
CA LEU A 40 5.01 -4.07 -0.18
C LEU A 40 6.38 -3.61 0.30
N SER A 41 7.40 -4.33 -0.14
CA SER A 41 8.81 -3.94 0.00
C SER A 41 9.20 -2.86 -1.03
N PRO A 42 10.39 -2.25 -0.88
CA PRO A 42 10.96 -1.32 -1.87
C PRO A 42 11.32 -1.97 -3.21
N SER A 43 11.26 -3.30 -3.32
CA SER A 43 11.42 -4.05 -4.56
C SER A 43 10.08 -4.44 -5.18
N GLY A 44 8.96 -4.11 -4.54
CA GLY A 44 7.61 -4.49 -4.98
C GLY A 44 7.16 -5.86 -4.48
N ASP A 45 7.94 -6.54 -3.64
CA ASP A 45 7.53 -7.84 -3.09
C ASP A 45 6.37 -7.66 -2.10
N LEU A 46 5.37 -8.53 -2.19
CA LEU A 46 4.27 -8.55 -1.22
C LEU A 46 4.79 -8.96 0.16
N ILE A 47 4.83 -8.01 1.10
CA ILE A 47 5.14 -8.28 2.50
C ILE A 47 3.91 -8.85 3.19
N LYS A 48 2.76 -8.20 3.01
CA LYS A 48 1.51 -8.60 3.67
C LYS A 48 0.27 -8.06 2.98
N GLU A 49 -0.81 -8.82 3.08
CA GLU A 49 -2.15 -8.39 2.71
C GLU A 49 -3.09 -8.53 3.92
N TYR A 50 -4.00 -7.57 4.07
CA TYR A 50 -5.06 -7.61 5.06
C TYR A 50 -6.40 -7.57 4.34
N GLN A 51 -7.10 -8.71 4.30
CA GLN A 51 -8.45 -8.79 3.75
C GLN A 51 -9.46 -8.31 4.79
N LEU A 52 -10.18 -7.23 4.48
CA LEU A 52 -11.20 -6.63 5.35
C LEU A 52 -12.63 -6.97 4.90
N GLY A 53 -12.81 -7.36 3.63
CA GLY A 53 -14.08 -7.86 3.09
C GLY A 53 -15.12 -6.77 2.78
N ASN A 54 -14.83 -5.52 3.12
CA ASN A 54 -15.64 -4.33 2.82
C ASN A 54 -14.78 -3.26 2.17
N LYS A 55 -15.39 -2.20 1.63
CA LYS A 55 -14.65 -1.10 1.02
C LYS A 55 -13.65 -0.48 2.01
N VAL A 56 -12.42 -0.27 1.55
CA VAL A 56 -11.36 0.36 2.34
C VAL A 56 -11.13 1.77 1.82
N GLY A 57 -11.25 2.78 2.68
CA GLY A 57 -11.11 4.18 2.27
C GLY A 57 -9.67 4.64 2.13
N ALA A 58 -8.87 4.45 3.19
CA ALA A 58 -7.46 4.88 3.22
C ALA A 58 -6.67 4.08 4.26
N VAL A 59 -5.35 4.10 4.09
CA VAL A 59 -4.39 3.72 5.12
C VAL A 59 -3.68 4.99 5.61
N ILE A 60 -3.53 5.15 6.92
CA ILE A 60 -2.88 6.30 7.54
C ILE A 60 -1.82 5.77 8.50
N GLY A 61 -0.56 6.11 8.26
CA GLY A 61 0.51 5.85 9.23
C GLY A 61 0.32 6.75 10.44
N VAL A 62 0.24 6.16 11.63
CA VAL A 62 0.18 6.90 12.90
C VAL A 62 1.52 6.76 13.61
N GLU A 63 2.02 7.85 14.17
CA GLU A 63 3.10 7.78 15.15
C GLU A 63 2.49 7.48 16.51
N ASN A 64 3.01 6.49 17.22
CA ASN A 64 2.66 6.31 18.62
C ASN A 64 3.30 7.46 19.41
N SER A 65 2.53 8.50 19.73
CA SER A 65 2.89 9.40 20.82
C SER A 65 2.72 8.63 22.12
N SER A 66 3.82 8.35 22.80
CA SER A 66 3.76 7.92 24.20
C SER A 66 3.42 9.18 25.01
N ASP A 67 2.18 9.25 25.49
CA ASP A 67 1.79 10.23 26.52
C ASP A 67 2.52 9.94 27.84
#